data_AF-A0A9N8J3Z1-F1
#
_entry.id   AF-A0A9N8J3Z1-F1
#
_cell.length_a   1.000
_cell.length_b   1.000
_cell.length_c   1.000
_cell.angle_alpha   90.00
_cell.angle_beta   90.00
_cell.angle_gamma   90.00
#
_symmetry.space_group_name_H-M   'P 1'
#
loop_
_entity.id
_entity.type
_entity.pdbx_description
1 polymer ?
#
loop_
_entity_poly.entity_id
_entity_poly.type
_entity_poly.pdbx_seq_one_letter_code
_entity_poly.pdbx_strand_id
1 'polypeptide(L)'
;MNDATSRFLDVYEYLKAKKIIKNSREFANELNISTSLFTEISKKRTNAGMVPIQNLLIKYKDIDANWLLTGEGSMLKNNSIETNINYKELAEARLEIIELKDEKIEWLNKELNELKGE
;
A
#
# COMPACT_ATOMS: atom_id res chain seq x y z
N MET A 1 -0.74 -18.44 -22.93
CA MET A 1 -1.26 -17.37 -22.05
C MET A 1 -0.48 -16.11 -22.36
N ASN A 2 -1.12 -14.95 -22.45
CA ASN A 2 -0.40 -13.71 -22.71
C ASN A 2 0.21 -13.14 -21.41
N ASP A 3 1.21 -12.27 -21.56
CA ASP A 3 1.96 -11.74 -20.42
C ASP A 3 1.07 -10.90 -19.49
N ALA A 4 0.09 -10.18 -20.04
CA ALA A 4 -0.88 -9.42 -19.26
C ALA A 4 -1.74 -10.31 -18.34
N THR A 5 -2.08 -11.53 -18.78
CA THR A 5 -2.81 -12.49 -17.94
C THR A 5 -1.93 -13.03 -16.83
N SER A 6 -0.64 -13.29 -17.11
CA SER A 6 0.31 -13.68 -16.06
C SER A 6 0.39 -12.60 -14.98
N ARG A 7 0.54 -11.33 -15.37
CA ARG A 7 0.57 -10.19 -14.44
C ARG A 7 -0.76 -9.97 -13.70
N PHE A 8 -1.89 -10.22 -14.34
CA PHE A 8 -3.20 -10.22 -13.67
C PHE A 8 -3.26 -11.27 -12.54
N LEU A 9 -2.69 -12.45 -12.77
CA LEU A 9 -2.59 -13.50 -11.74
C LEU A 9 -1.56 -13.14 -10.66
N ASP A 10 -0.47 -12.46 -11.01
CA ASP A 10 0.51 -11.97 -10.03
C ASP A 10 -0.14 -10.98 -9.05
N VAL A 11 -1.02 -10.09 -9.53
CA VAL A 11 -1.79 -9.19 -8.67
C VAL A 11 -2.70 -9.99 -7.72
N TYR A 12 -3.37 -11.03 -8.22
CA TYR A 12 -4.20 -11.90 -7.38
C TYR A 12 -3.38 -12.54 -6.24
N GLU A 13 -2.21 -13.12 -6.57
CA GLU A 13 -1.34 -13.73 -5.56
C GLU A 13 -0.79 -12.70 -4.57
N TYR A 14 -0.44 -11.50 -5.03
CA TYR A 14 -0.04 -10.39 -4.17
C TYR A 14 -1.14 -10.02 -3.16
N LEU A 15 -2.36 -9.80 -3.62
CA LEU A 15 -3.49 -9.41 -2.76
C LEU A 15 -3.82 -10.50 -1.73
N LYS A 16 -3.71 -11.77 -2.14
CA LYS A 16 -3.90 -12.92 -1.26
C LYS A 16 -2.79 -13.02 -0.21
N ALA A 17 -1.52 -12.83 -0.61
CA ALA A 17 -0.38 -12.83 0.31
C ALA A 17 -0.48 -11.70 1.34
N LYS A 18 -0.98 -10.52 0.94
CA LYS A 18 -1.27 -9.38 1.83
C LYS A 18 -2.54 -9.54 2.66
N LYS A 19 -3.30 -10.64 2.49
CA LYS A 19 -4.59 -10.90 3.13
C LYS A 19 -5.64 -9.81 2.87
N ILE A 20 -5.51 -9.08 1.76
CA ILE A 20 -6.51 -8.12 1.29
C ILE A 20 -7.73 -8.88 0.76
N ILE A 21 -7.49 -10.04 0.15
CA ILE A 21 -8.51 -11.01 -0.24
C ILE A 21 -8.26 -12.35 0.44
N LYS A 22 -9.31 -13.12 0.73
CA LYS A 22 -9.24 -14.42 1.40
C LYS A 22 -9.13 -15.57 0.40
N ASN A 23 -9.85 -15.48 -0.72
CA ASN A 23 -9.93 -16.57 -1.69
C ASN A 23 -10.32 -16.10 -3.11
N SER A 24 -10.27 -17.03 -4.06
CA SER A 24 -10.61 -16.79 -5.48
C SER A 24 -12.04 -16.30 -5.70
N ARG A 25 -12.99 -16.72 -4.86
CA ARG A 25 -14.39 -16.29 -4.97
C ARG A 25 -14.54 -14.83 -4.60
N GLU A 26 -13.90 -14.40 -3.51
CA GLU A 26 -13.89 -13.00 -3.09
C GLU A 26 -13.25 -12.11 -4.17
N PHE A 27 -12.10 -12.51 -4.71
CA PHE A 27 -11.46 -11.77 -5.80
C PHE A 27 -12.36 -11.61 -7.04
N ALA A 28 -13.00 -12.70 -7.48
CA ALA A 28 -13.93 -12.63 -8.61
C ALA A 28 -15.10 -11.67 -8.33
N ASN A 29 -15.65 -11.72 -7.12
CA ASN A 29 -16.73 -10.82 -6.69
C ASN A 29 -16.27 -9.35 -6.63
N GLU A 30 -15.08 -9.07 -6.10
CA GLU A 30 -14.53 -7.70 -6.04
C GLU A 30 -14.29 -7.10 -7.43
N LEU A 31 -13.93 -7.94 -8.40
CA LEU A 31 -13.76 -7.56 -9.80
C LEU A 31 -15.07 -7.60 -10.60
N ASN A 32 -16.21 -7.90 -9.97
CA ASN A 32 -17.50 -8.04 -10.64
C ASN A 32 -17.46 -8.99 -11.86
N ILE A 33 -16.74 -10.12 -11.71
CA ILE A 33 -16.69 -11.20 -12.70
C ILE A 33 -17.19 -12.51 -12.10
N SER A 34 -17.60 -13.44 -12.96
CA SER A 34 -18.04 -14.76 -12.47
C SER A 34 -16.85 -15.56 -11.90
N THR A 35 -17.13 -16.34 -10.86
CA THR A 35 -16.14 -17.27 -10.28
C THR A 35 -15.66 -18.31 -11.28
N SER A 36 -16.53 -18.73 -12.20
CA SER A 36 -16.20 -19.63 -13.31
C SER A 36 -15.17 -18.99 -14.24
N LEU A 37 -15.37 -17.74 -14.67
CA LEU A 37 -14.43 -17.02 -15.52
C LEU A 37 -13.06 -16.91 -14.84
N PHE A 38 -13.01 -16.49 -13.57
CA PHE A 38 -11.76 -16.44 -12.84
C PHE A 38 -11.08 -17.81 -12.73
N THR A 39 -11.85 -18.87 -12.53
CA THR A 39 -11.32 -20.25 -12.48
C THR A 39 -10.70 -20.67 -13.80
N GLU A 40 -11.28 -20.30 -14.93
CA GLU A 40 -10.71 -20.56 -16.26
C GLU A 40 -9.41 -19.79 -16.48
N ILE A 41 -9.35 -18.53 -16.06
CA ILE A 41 -8.14 -17.70 -16.13
C ILE A 41 -7.04 -18.31 -15.24
N SER A 42 -7.36 -18.60 -13.98
CA SER A 42 -6.47 -19.23 -13.00
C SER A 42 -5.90 -20.57 -13.47
N LYS A 43 -6.73 -21.41 -14.09
CA LYS A 43 -6.32 -22.70 -14.66
C LYS A 43 -5.66 -22.59 -16.03
N LYS A 44 -5.35 -21.36 -16.47
CA LYS A 44 -4.69 -21.06 -17.73
C LYS A 44 -5.43 -21.54 -18.99
N ARG A 45 -6.75 -21.65 -18.90
CA ARG A 45 -7.63 -22.08 -20.01
C ARG A 45 -8.09 -20.91 -20.87
N THR A 46 -8.13 -19.70 -20.30
CA THR A 46 -8.44 -18.47 -21.02
C THR A 46 -7.54 -17.33 -20.55
N ASN A 47 -7.38 -16.30 -21.37
CA ASN A 47 -6.66 -15.08 -20.99
C ASN A 47 -7.58 -14.15 -20.19
N ALA A 48 -7.00 -13.31 -19.34
CA ALA A 48 -7.72 -12.18 -18.76
C ALA A 48 -8.06 -11.18 -19.88
N GLY A 49 -9.36 -11.05 -20.17
CA GLY A 49 -9.85 -10.08 -21.14
C GLY A 49 -9.83 -8.64 -20.59
N MET A 50 -10.29 -7.69 -21.42
CA MET A 50 -10.32 -6.27 -21.05
C MET A 50 -11.17 -5.99 -19.80
N VAL A 51 -12.32 -6.66 -19.65
CA VAL A 51 -13.25 -6.43 -18.53
C VAL A 51 -12.60 -6.78 -17.17
N PRO A 52 -12.04 -7.98 -16.94
CA PRO A 52 -11.28 -8.27 -15.71
C PRO A 52 -10.16 -7.27 -15.42
N ILE A 53 -9.40 -6.87 -16.45
CA ILE A 53 -8.26 -5.96 -16.32
C ILE A 53 -8.73 -4.55 -15.90
N GLN A 54 -9.75 -4.00 -16.57
CA GLN A 54 -10.32 -2.70 -16.22
C GLN A 54 -10.86 -2.70 -14.79
N ASN A 55 -11.65 -3.72 -14.43
CA ASN A 55 -12.23 -3.81 -13.10
C ASN A 55 -11.15 -3.90 -12.01
N LEU A 56 -10.04 -4.60 -12.30
CA LEU A 56 -8.89 -4.69 -11.39
C LEU A 56 -8.25 -3.32 -11.18
N LEU A 57 -7.96 -2.57 -12.24
CA LEU A 57 -7.33 -1.25 -12.15
C LEU A 57 -8.24 -0.21 -11.48
N ILE A 58 -9.57 -0.33 -11.65
CA ILE A 58 -10.55 0.52 -10.97
C ILE A 58 -10.62 0.20 -9.47
N LYS A 59 -10.65 -1.10 -9.12
CA LYS A 59 -10.78 -1.57 -7.74
C LYS A 59 -9.50 -1.33 -6.92
N TYR A 60 -8.34 -1.63 -7.49
CA TYR A 60 -7.04 -1.53 -6.83
C TYR A 60 -6.21 -0.42 -7.46
N LYS A 61 -6.47 0.82 -7.01
CA LYS A 61 -5.84 2.03 -7.56
C LYS A 61 -4.32 2.06 -7.42
N ASP A 62 -3.78 1.29 -6.49
CA ASP A 62 -2.34 1.16 -6.24
C ASP A 62 -1.64 0.30 -7.29
N ILE A 63 -2.37 -0.45 -8.12
CA ILE A 63 -1.77 -1.23 -9.22
C ILE A 63 -1.48 -0.32 -10.40
N ASP A 64 -0.28 -0.44 -10.95
CA ASP A 64 0.16 0.31 -12.10
C ASP A 64 -0.35 -0.30 -13.41
N ALA A 65 -1.00 0.53 -14.24
CA ALA A 65 -1.57 0.10 -15.50
C ALA A 65 -0.51 -0.14 -16.58
N ASN A 66 0.59 0.64 -16.57
CA ASN A 66 1.68 0.45 -17.52
C ASN A 66 2.32 -0.91 -17.26
N TRP A 67 2.70 -1.20 -16.02
CA TRP A 67 3.24 -2.50 -15.63
C TRP A 67 2.30 -3.65 -15.99
N LEU A 68 0.99 -3.54 -15.68
CA LEU A 68 0.05 -4.61 -15.96
C LEU A 68 -0.07 -4.92 -17.46
N LEU A 69 -0.08 -3.89 -18.31
CA LEU A 69 -0.31 -4.02 -19.75
C LEU A 69 0.99 -4.31 -20.52
N THR A 70 2.06 -3.59 -20.24
CA THR A 70 3.34 -3.63 -20.98
C THR A 70 4.41 -4.46 -20.28
N GLY A 71 4.34 -4.58 -18.95
CA GLY A 71 5.38 -5.21 -18.14
C GLY A 71 6.48 -4.23 -17.72
N GLU A 72 6.40 -2.96 -18.10
CA GLU A 72 7.39 -1.95 -17.76
C GLU A 72 7.13 -1.34 -16.38
N GLY A 73 8.19 -1.10 -15.61
CA GLY A 73 8.08 -0.52 -14.28
C GLY A 73 7.78 -1.55 -13.20
N SER A 74 6.95 -1.19 -12.22
CA SER A 74 6.64 -2.00 -11.03
C SER A 74 5.15 -2.21 -10.88
N MET A 75 4.75 -3.34 -10.28
CA MET A 75 3.33 -3.69 -10.06
C MET A 75 2.57 -2.61 -9.28
N LEU A 76 3.19 -2.09 -8.23
CA LEU A 76 2.62 -1.04 -7.42
C LEU A 76 3.06 0.30 -7.97
N LYS A 77 2.13 1.24 -8.04
CA LYS A 77 2.46 2.64 -8.22
C LYS A 77 3.33 3.05 -7.04
N ASN A 78 4.49 3.60 -7.35
CA ASN A 78 5.21 4.40 -6.39
C ASN A 78 4.36 5.66 -6.17
N ASN A 79 3.38 5.58 -5.28
CA ASN A 79 2.98 6.75 -4.52
C ASN A 79 4.19 7.10 -3.64
N SER A 80 5.24 7.67 -4.25
CA SER A 80 5.90 8.77 -3.59
C SER A 80 4.76 9.73 -3.31
N ILE A 81 4.24 9.64 -2.10
CA ILE A 81 3.37 10.67 -1.56
C ILE A 81 4.23 11.90 -1.74
N GLU A 82 3.94 12.70 -2.77
CA GLU A 82 4.32 14.10 -2.76
C GLU A 82 3.50 14.70 -1.64
N THR A 83 3.86 14.34 -0.41
CA THR A 83 3.53 15.14 0.73
C THR A 83 4.21 16.45 0.39
N ASN A 84 3.42 17.45 0.02
CA ASN A 84 3.80 18.84 0.03
C ASN A 84 4.01 19.21 1.51
N ILE A 85 5.04 18.59 2.13
CA ILE A 85 5.42 18.85 3.50
C ILE A 85 5.99 20.25 3.43
N ASN A 86 5.26 21.18 4.02
CA ASN A 86 5.83 22.46 4.36
C ASN A 86 6.89 22.20 5.45
N TYR A 87 8.11 21.91 5.01
CA TYR A 87 9.22 21.57 5.90
C TYR A 87 9.50 22.67 6.94
N LYS A 88 9.11 23.92 6.63
CA LYS A 88 9.19 25.04 7.55
C LYS A 88 8.20 24.89 8.71
N GLU A 89 6.92 24.65 8.41
CA GLU A 89 5.88 24.45 9.43
C GLU A 89 6.18 23.20 10.29
N LEU A 90 6.69 22.13 9.68
CA LEU A 90 7.13 20.94 10.41
C LEU A 90 8.33 21.23 11.33
N ALA A 91 9.27 22.05 10.89
CA ALA A 91 10.42 22.43 11.70
C ALA A 91 10.01 23.33 12.88
N GLU A 92 9.10 24.29 12.64
CA GLU A 92 8.56 25.18 13.67
C GLU A 92 7.82 24.39 14.76
N ALA A 93 6.92 23.48 14.39
CA ALA A 93 6.24 22.61 15.35
C ALA A 93 7.21 21.70 16.13
N ARG A 94 8.31 21.26 15.50
CA ARG A 94 9.34 20.46 16.18
C ARG A 94 10.17 21.28 17.16
N LEU A 95 10.46 22.54 16.86
CA LEU A 95 11.20 23.43 17.77
C LEU A 95 10.43 23.66 19.07
N GLU A 96 9.13 23.95 18.98
CA GLU A 96 8.27 24.11 20.17
C GLU A 96 8.25 22.85 21.05
N ILE A 97 8.17 21.67 20.43
CA ILE A 97 8.21 20.39 21.15
C ILE A 97 9.59 20.15 21.80
N ILE A 98 10.68 20.60 21.17
CA ILE A 98 12.04 20.47 21.72
C ILE A 98 12.18 21.36 22.94
N GLU A 99 11.74 22.61 22.88
CA GLU A 99 11.79 23.54 24.01
C GLU A 99 11.03 22.99 25.22
N LEU A 100 9.80 22.51 25.02
CA LEU A 100 9.00 21.90 26.10
C LEU A 100 9.67 20.64 26.70
N LYS A 101 10.37 19.87 25.88
CA LYS A 101 11.11 18.69 26.33
C LYS A 101 12.35 19.07 27.13
N ASP A 102 13.07 20.11 26.70
CA ASP A 102 14.25 20.59 27.41
C ASP A 102 13.88 21.14 28.78
N GLU A 103 12.79 21.92 28.89
CA GLU A 103 12.24 22.37 30.18
C GLU A 103 11.89 21.18 31.10
N LYS A 104 11.25 20.14 30.54
CA LYS A 104 10.90 18.96 31.33
C LYS A 104 12.12 18.18 31.80
N ILE A 105 13.17 18.11 30.97
CA ILE A 105 14.44 17.47 31.32
C ILE A 105 15.12 18.23 32.45
N GLU A 106 15.18 19.55 32.39
CA GLU A 106 15.75 20.38 33.47
C GLU A 106 14.99 20.17 34.79
N TRP A 107 13.66 20.18 34.74
CA TRP A 107 12.83 19.93 35.91
C TRP A 107 13.09 18.54 36.52
N LEU A 108 13.13 17.48 35.69
CA LEU A 108 13.40 16.12 36.15
C LEU A 108 14.81 15.98 36.74
N ASN A 109 15.82 16.63 36.14
CA ASN A 109 17.19 16.60 36.66
C ASN A 109 17.29 17.28 38.01
N LYS A 110 16.55 18.37 38.23
CA LYS A 110 16.48 19.04 39.53
C LYS A 110 15.85 18.13 40.59
N GLU A 111 14.70 17.54 40.30
CA GLU A 111 14.00 16.63 41.20
C GLU A 111 14.86 15.40 41.56
N LEU A 112 15.56 14.82 40.56
CA LEU A 112 16.49 13.71 40.80
C LEU A 112 17.68 14.10 41.69
N ASN A 113 18.18 15.32 41.59
CA ASN A 113 19.28 15.80 42.43
C ASN A 113 18.83 16.04 43.87
N GLU A 114 17.59 16.51 44.07
CA GLU A 114 16.99 16.65 45.40
C GLU A 114 16.77 15.27 46.06
N LEU A 115 16.32 14.27 45.30
CA LEU A 115 16.12 12.89 45.80
C LEU A 115 17.41 12.09 46.04
N LYS A 116 18.53 12.49 45.43
CA LYS A 116 19.85 11.86 45.62
C LYS A 116 20.71 12.55 46.69
N GLY A 117 20.25 13.70 47.21
CA GLY A 117 20.94 14.49 48.23
C GLY A 117 20.65 14.09 49.67
N GLU A 118 19.83 13.06 49.90
CA GLU A 118 19.58 12.38 51.19
C GLU A 118 20.27 11.01 51.23
#